data_AF-A0A2K6B3S0-F1
#
_entry.id   AF-A0A2K6B3S0-F1
#
_cell.length_a   1.000
_cell.length_b   1.000
_cell.length_c   1.000
_cell.angle_alpha   90.00
_cell.angle_beta   90.00
_cell.angle_gamma   90.00
#
_symmetry.space_group_name_H-M   'P 1'
#
loop_
_entity.id
_entity.type
_entity.pdbx_description
1 polymer ?
#
loop_
_entity_poly.entity_id
_entity_poly.type
_entity_poly.pdbx_seq_one_letter_code
_entity_poly.pdbx_strand_id
1 'polypeptide(L)'
;MPVTKLGCLVKDMKIKSLEEIYLFSLPIKESETIDFFLGASLKDEVLEIMPVQKQTRAGQRTRFKAFVAIGDYNGHVGLSVKCSKEVATAIRGAIILAKLSIVPVCRGYWGNKIGKPHTVPCKVTGRCGSVLVRLIPAPRGTGIVSAPVPKKLLMMAGTDDCYTSARGCTATLGNFAKATFDAISKTYSYLTPDLWKETVFTKSPYQEFMDHLVKTHTRVSVQQTQAPTVATT
;
A
#
# COMPACT_ATOMS: atom_id res chain seq x y z
N MET A 1 -13.17 4.68 17.01
CA MET A 1 -12.52 3.85 18.03
C MET A 1 -11.96 2.61 17.34
N PRO A 2 -10.71 2.23 17.59
CA PRO A 2 -10.13 1.04 16.98
C PRO A 2 -10.84 -0.22 17.47
N VAL A 3 -11.03 -1.19 16.58
CA VAL A 3 -11.65 -2.49 16.88
C VAL A 3 -10.60 -3.60 16.96
N THR A 4 -9.49 -3.42 16.25
CA THR A 4 -8.37 -4.36 16.22
C THR A 4 -7.38 -4.13 17.36
N LYS A 5 -6.71 -5.20 17.79
CA LYS A 5 -5.60 -5.13 18.75
C LYS A 5 -4.51 -4.18 18.25
N LEU A 6 -4.19 -4.24 16.95
CA LEU A 6 -3.23 -3.35 16.29
C LEU A 6 -3.67 -1.88 16.42
N GLY A 7 -4.90 -1.56 16.04
CA GLY A 7 -5.43 -0.20 16.12
C GLY A 7 -5.43 0.35 17.54
N CYS A 8 -5.71 -0.48 18.56
CA CYS A 8 -5.58 -0.09 19.97
C CYS A 8 -4.13 0.24 20.34
N LEU A 9 -3.17 -0.62 19.99
CA LEU A 9 -1.75 -0.37 20.27
C LEU A 9 -1.23 0.89 19.59
N VAL A 10 -1.68 1.16 18.36
CA VAL A 10 -1.31 2.37 17.61
C VAL A 10 -1.92 3.61 18.26
N LYS A 11 -3.22 3.57 18.59
CA LYS A 11 -3.90 4.69 19.28
C LYS A 11 -3.26 5.01 20.62
N ASP A 12 -2.84 3.99 21.36
CA ASP A 12 -2.24 4.11 22.68
C ASP A 12 -0.72 4.38 22.63
N MET A 13 -0.18 4.71 21.45
CA MET A 13 1.23 5.03 21.20
C MET A 13 2.24 3.95 21.64
N LYS A 14 1.83 2.69 21.62
CA LYS A 14 2.72 1.54 21.92
C LYS A 14 3.59 1.15 20.74
N ILE A 15 3.03 1.25 19.53
CA ILE A 15 3.74 1.05 18.27
C ILE A 15 4.12 2.44 17.75
N LYS A 16 5.41 2.69 17.52
CA LYS A 16 5.92 4.02 17.18
C LYS A 16 6.06 4.24 15.68
N SER A 17 6.33 3.18 14.92
CA SER A 17 6.51 3.28 13.47
C SER A 17 5.75 2.20 12.70
N LEU A 18 5.48 2.51 11.44
CA LEU A 18 4.88 1.57 10.50
C LEU A 18 5.83 0.42 10.14
N GLU A 19 7.15 0.62 10.31
CA GLU A 19 8.16 -0.39 10.02
C GLU A 19 8.08 -1.57 11.00
N GLU A 20 7.72 -1.33 12.26
CA GLU A 20 7.45 -2.41 13.22
C GLU A 20 6.32 -3.32 12.73
N ILE A 21 5.27 -2.74 12.14
CA ILE A 21 4.14 -3.49 11.58
C ILE A 21 4.59 -4.32 10.38
N TYR A 22 5.43 -3.76 9.51
CA TYR A 22 5.98 -4.50 8.36
C TYR A 22 6.93 -5.62 8.78
N LEU A 23 7.79 -5.40 9.77
CA LEU A 23 8.75 -6.40 10.25
C LEU A 23 8.05 -7.68 10.71
N PHE A 24 6.94 -7.53 11.45
CA PHE A 24 6.13 -8.66 11.92
C PHE A 24 5.03 -9.09 10.95
N SER A 25 4.97 -8.49 9.75
CA SER A 25 3.97 -8.79 8.72
C SER A 25 2.53 -8.77 9.23
N LEU A 26 2.22 -7.81 10.12
CA LEU A 26 0.90 -7.73 10.75
C LEU A 26 -0.12 -7.15 9.75
N PRO A 27 -1.31 -7.79 9.60
CA PRO A 27 -2.31 -7.32 8.65
C PRO A 27 -2.99 -6.05 9.16
N ILE A 28 -2.92 -4.97 8.38
CA ILE A 28 -3.60 -3.71 8.65
C ILE A 28 -5.03 -3.79 8.11
N LYS A 29 -6.02 -3.63 9.00
CA LYS A 29 -7.46 -3.69 8.64
C LYS A 29 -8.20 -2.37 8.82
N GLU A 30 -7.56 -1.40 9.47
CA GLU A 30 -8.10 -0.07 9.77
C GLU A 30 -7.25 0.96 9.03
N SER A 31 -7.87 1.78 8.16
CA SER A 31 -7.14 2.81 7.40
C SER A 31 -6.61 3.91 8.32
N GLU A 32 -7.27 4.11 9.45
CA GLU A 32 -6.91 5.05 10.51
C GLU A 32 -5.53 4.74 11.09
N THR A 33 -5.09 3.47 11.05
CA THR A 33 -3.73 3.09 11.46
C THR A 33 -2.69 3.75 10.56
N ILE A 34 -2.92 3.77 9.25
CA ILE A 34 -2.02 4.41 8.28
C ILE A 34 -2.10 5.93 8.40
N ASP A 35 -3.29 6.48 8.62
CA ASP A 35 -3.48 7.92 8.81
C ASP A 35 -2.77 8.44 10.05
N PHE A 36 -2.70 7.65 11.11
CA PHE A 36 -1.95 7.99 12.32
C PHE A 36 -0.44 8.16 12.05
N PHE A 37 0.16 7.26 11.25
CA PHE A 37 1.60 7.29 10.97
C PHE A 37 2.00 8.23 9.83
N LEU A 38 1.23 8.24 8.74
CA LEU A 38 1.61 8.88 7.48
C LEU A 38 0.59 9.93 6.99
N GLY A 39 -0.49 10.19 7.74
CA GLY A 39 -1.64 10.96 7.24
C GLY A 39 -1.31 12.36 6.71
N ALA A 40 -0.30 13.05 7.28
CA ALA A 40 0.09 14.38 6.82
C ALA A 40 0.96 14.37 5.55
N SER A 41 1.67 13.28 5.27
CA SER A 41 2.61 13.17 4.14
C SER A 41 2.02 12.46 2.93
N LEU A 42 0.96 11.67 3.12
CA LEU A 42 0.33 10.92 2.03
C LEU A 42 -0.40 11.86 1.07
N LYS A 43 -0.09 11.71 -0.22
CA LYS A 43 -0.88 12.28 -1.31
C LYS A 43 -1.57 11.17 -2.08
N ASP A 44 -2.82 11.38 -2.42
CA ASP A 44 -3.59 10.51 -3.29
C ASP A 44 -3.65 11.06 -4.72
N GLU A 45 -3.61 10.17 -5.70
CA GLU A 45 -3.81 10.50 -7.10
C GLU A 45 -4.72 9.47 -7.76
N VAL A 46 -5.77 9.98 -8.40
CA VAL A 46 -6.68 9.16 -9.19
C VAL A 46 -6.04 8.90 -10.55
N LEU A 47 -5.75 7.63 -10.84
CA LEU A 47 -5.10 7.23 -12.10
C LEU A 47 -6.09 7.21 -13.26
N GLU A 48 -7.26 6.57 -13.05
CA GLU A 48 -8.29 6.41 -14.06
C GLU A 48 -9.65 6.11 -13.42
N ILE A 49 -10.71 6.61 -14.06
CA ILE A 49 -12.10 6.28 -13.75
C ILE A 49 -12.69 5.63 -15.00
N MET A 50 -13.10 4.38 -14.90
CA MET A 50 -13.72 3.64 -16.00
C MET A 50 -15.17 3.26 -15.65
N PRO A 51 -16.15 3.53 -16.53
CA PRO A 51 -17.49 2.98 -16.39
C PRO A 51 -17.46 1.48 -16.74
N VAL A 52 -18.07 0.66 -15.88
CA VAL A 52 -18.26 -0.77 -16.11
C VAL A 52 -19.75 -1.09 -16.02
N GLN A 53 -20.25 -1.90 -16.96
CA GLN A 53 -21.68 -2.17 -17.08
C GLN A 53 -21.98 -3.67 -17.03
N LYS A 54 -23.13 -4.01 -16.44
CA LYS A 54 -23.71 -5.36 -16.45
C LYS A 54 -25.09 -5.29 -17.11
N GLN A 55 -25.36 -6.19 -18.04
CA GLN A 55 -26.69 -6.34 -18.63
C GLN A 55 -27.66 -6.97 -17.63
N THR A 56 -28.87 -6.41 -17.53
CA THR A 56 -29.98 -6.94 -16.73
C THR A 56 -31.23 -7.06 -17.60
N ARG A 57 -32.31 -7.68 -17.07
CA ARG A 57 -33.60 -7.79 -17.76
C ARG A 57 -34.19 -6.43 -18.10
N ALA A 58 -33.93 -5.41 -17.28
CA ALA A 58 -34.42 -4.03 -17.46
C ALA A 58 -33.34 -3.11 -18.07
N GLY A 59 -32.47 -3.64 -18.93
CA GLY A 59 -31.41 -2.88 -19.60
C GLY A 59 -30.06 -2.89 -18.86
N GLN A 60 -29.21 -1.91 -19.19
CA GLN A 60 -27.84 -1.82 -18.69
C GLN A 60 -27.77 -1.20 -17.31
N ARG A 61 -27.01 -1.84 -16.40
CA ARG A 61 -26.69 -1.29 -15.08
C ARG A 61 -25.21 -0.90 -15.04
N THR A 62 -24.95 0.40 -15.00
CA THR A 62 -23.60 0.97 -14.96
C THR A 62 -23.11 1.16 -13.51
N ARG A 63 -21.80 1.09 -13.33
CA ARG A 63 -21.06 1.45 -12.12
C ARG A 63 -19.74 2.09 -12.51
N PHE A 64 -19.14 2.85 -11.61
CA PHE A 64 -17.84 3.48 -11.84
C PHE A 64 -16.77 2.75 -11.06
N LYS A 65 -15.66 2.44 -11.73
CA LYS A 65 -14.48 1.82 -11.16
C LYS A 65 -13.36 2.86 -11.14
N ALA A 66 -12.85 3.17 -9.95
CA ALA A 66 -11.77 4.11 -9.73
C ALA A 66 -10.48 3.35 -9.37
N PHE A 67 -9.38 3.76 -10.00
CA PHE A 67 -8.02 3.35 -9.64
C PHE A 67 -7.33 4.51 -8.93
N VAL A 68 -6.86 4.27 -7.72
CA VAL A 68 -6.21 5.30 -6.90
C VAL A 68 -4.87 4.79 -6.42
N ALA A 69 -3.85 5.62 -6.62
CA ALA A 69 -2.53 5.45 -6.03
C ALA A 69 -2.38 6.41 -4.86
N ILE A 70 -1.69 5.98 -3.81
CA ILE A 70 -1.34 6.79 -2.65
C ILE A 70 0.16 6.62 -2.40
N GLY A 71 0.86 7.67 -2.00
CA GLY A 71 2.22 7.55 -1.49
C GLY A 71 2.72 8.81 -0.81
N ASP A 72 3.85 8.67 -0.13
CA ASP A 72 4.49 9.72 0.68
C ASP A 72 5.77 10.29 0.05
N TYR A 73 6.08 9.90 -1.20
CA TYR A 73 7.34 10.22 -1.90
C TYR A 73 8.60 9.76 -1.14
N ASN A 74 8.46 8.91 -0.13
CA ASN A 74 9.55 8.51 0.75
C ASN A 74 9.56 7.01 1.06
N GLY A 75 9.17 6.19 0.09
CA GLY A 75 9.26 4.74 0.22
C GLY A 75 8.00 4.04 0.68
N HIS A 76 6.84 4.69 0.67
CA HIS A 76 5.55 4.04 0.87
C HIS A 76 4.64 4.29 -0.31
N VAL A 77 4.08 3.21 -0.87
CA VAL A 77 3.10 3.30 -1.96
C VAL A 77 1.97 2.33 -1.74
N GLY A 78 0.75 2.77 -2.01
CA GLY A 78 -0.47 1.98 -2.01
C GLY A 78 -1.16 2.10 -3.36
N LEU A 79 -1.72 1.00 -3.85
CA LEU A 79 -2.56 0.98 -5.04
C LEU A 79 -3.83 0.22 -4.71
N SER A 80 -4.97 0.77 -5.08
CA SER A 80 -6.22 0.05 -4.97
C SER A 80 -7.19 0.34 -6.11
N VAL A 81 -8.26 -0.44 -6.10
CA VAL A 81 -9.32 -0.37 -7.08
C VAL A 81 -10.64 -0.56 -6.37
N LYS A 82 -11.58 0.36 -6.57
CA LYS A 82 -12.94 0.24 -6.03
C LYS A 82 -13.98 0.51 -7.10
N CYS A 83 -15.08 -0.23 -7.03
CA CYS A 83 -16.23 -0.04 -7.91
C CYS A 83 -17.45 0.32 -7.06
N SER A 84 -18.11 1.44 -7.39
CA SER A 84 -19.30 1.94 -6.69
C SER A 84 -20.33 2.48 -7.69
N LYS A 85 -21.55 2.78 -7.22
CA LYS A 85 -22.60 3.37 -8.08
C LYS A 85 -22.26 4.80 -8.50
N GLU A 86 -21.63 5.56 -7.61
CA GLU A 86 -21.26 6.95 -7.84
C GLU A 86 -19.73 7.10 -7.87
N VAL A 87 -19.25 8.09 -8.60
CA VAL A 87 -17.81 8.34 -8.76
C VAL A 87 -17.17 8.76 -7.43
N ALA A 88 -17.79 9.68 -6.70
CA ALA A 88 -17.24 10.17 -5.42
C ALA A 88 -17.08 9.05 -4.39
N THR A 89 -18.07 8.13 -4.31
CA THR A 89 -18.00 6.98 -3.41
C THR A 89 -16.99 5.93 -3.88
N ALA A 90 -16.77 5.79 -5.19
CA ALA A 90 -15.71 4.92 -5.73
C ALA A 90 -14.33 5.46 -5.36
N ILE A 91 -14.09 6.76 -5.50
CA ILE A 91 -12.80 7.40 -5.19
C ILE A 91 -12.53 7.31 -3.68
N ARG A 92 -13.47 7.75 -2.82
CA ARG A 92 -13.30 7.67 -1.35
C ARG A 92 -13.03 6.24 -0.89
N GLY A 93 -13.77 5.27 -1.42
CA GLY A 93 -13.57 3.85 -1.10
C GLY A 93 -12.24 3.30 -1.62
N ALA A 94 -11.76 3.77 -2.78
CA ALA A 94 -10.43 3.41 -3.30
C ALA A 94 -9.32 4.01 -2.44
N ILE A 95 -9.44 5.27 -1.99
CA ILE A 95 -8.47 5.88 -1.08
C ILE A 95 -8.30 5.05 0.20
N ILE A 96 -9.41 4.67 0.84
CA ILE A 96 -9.40 3.82 2.04
C ILE A 96 -8.70 2.48 1.78
N LEU A 97 -9.06 1.81 0.67
CA LEU A 97 -8.44 0.54 0.31
C LEU A 97 -6.96 0.67 -0.06
N ALA A 98 -6.55 1.79 -0.64
CA ALA A 98 -5.15 2.04 -1.02
C ALA A 98 -4.27 2.28 0.22
N LYS A 99 -4.83 2.93 1.26
CA LYS A 99 -4.17 3.01 2.57
C LYS A 99 -3.96 1.61 3.15
N LEU A 100 -4.97 0.74 3.12
CA LEU A 100 -4.85 -0.63 3.63
C LEU A 100 -3.83 -1.49 2.86
N SER A 101 -3.65 -1.23 1.57
CA SER A 101 -2.69 -1.95 0.71
C SER A 101 -1.35 -1.25 0.57
N ILE A 102 -0.99 -0.34 1.48
CA ILE A 102 0.30 0.35 1.43
C ILE A 102 1.45 -0.65 1.68
N VAL A 103 2.50 -0.53 0.86
CA VAL A 103 3.65 -1.42 0.85
C VAL A 103 4.92 -0.58 0.92
N PRO A 104 5.92 -1.03 1.70
CA PRO A 104 7.21 -0.34 1.75
C PRO A 104 7.98 -0.58 0.44
N VAL A 105 8.76 0.41 0.01
CA VAL A 105 9.59 0.34 -1.19
C VAL A 105 11.07 0.38 -0.81
N CYS A 106 11.82 -0.65 -1.19
CA CYS A 106 13.25 -0.70 -0.93
C CYS A 106 13.96 0.11 -2.02
N ARG A 107 14.66 1.18 -1.61
CA ARG A 107 15.48 2.02 -2.48
C ARG A 107 16.94 1.68 -2.28
N GLY A 108 17.71 1.75 -3.36
CA GLY A 108 19.13 1.47 -3.41
C GLY A 108 19.89 2.46 -4.28
N TYR A 109 21.06 2.01 -4.72
CA TYR A 109 22.00 2.79 -5.52
C TYR A 109 22.27 2.04 -6.82
N TRP A 110 22.56 2.78 -7.89
CA TRP A 110 22.96 2.17 -9.15
C TRP A 110 24.39 1.59 -9.11
N GLY A 111 25.29 2.28 -8.40
CA GLY A 111 26.69 1.93 -8.24
C GLY A 111 27.21 2.41 -6.88
N ASN A 112 28.11 3.38 -6.87
CA ASN A 112 28.69 3.91 -5.62
C ASN A 112 27.60 4.42 -4.66
N LYS A 113 27.68 3.98 -3.41
CA LYS A 113 26.75 4.31 -2.31
C LYS A 113 27.02 5.71 -1.73
N ILE A 114 26.92 6.75 -2.56
CA ILE A 114 27.17 8.14 -2.16
C ILE A 114 25.81 8.82 -1.94
N GLY A 115 25.56 9.54 -0.84
CA GLY A 115 24.31 10.29 -0.63
C GLY A 115 23.09 9.39 -0.33
N LYS A 116 21.88 9.85 -0.66
CA LYS A 116 20.63 9.09 -0.41
C LYS A 116 20.35 8.03 -1.49
N PRO A 117 19.69 6.90 -1.16
CA PRO A 117 19.22 5.95 -2.17
C PRO A 117 18.27 6.64 -3.17
N HIS A 118 18.45 6.39 -4.45
CA HIS A 118 17.77 7.11 -5.53
C HIS A 118 17.09 6.20 -6.57
N THR A 119 17.50 4.93 -6.64
CA THR A 119 16.99 3.95 -7.62
C THR A 119 16.58 2.65 -6.94
N VAL A 120 16.16 1.65 -7.71
CA VAL A 120 15.81 0.31 -7.19
C VAL A 120 17.09 -0.48 -6.89
N PRO A 121 17.17 -1.31 -5.82
CA PRO A 121 18.39 -2.05 -5.47
C PRO A 121 18.82 -3.09 -6.52
N CYS A 122 17.86 -3.70 -7.21
CA CYS A 122 18.10 -4.77 -8.18
C CYS A 122 17.04 -4.74 -9.29
N LYS A 123 17.27 -5.50 -10.36
CA LYS A 123 16.27 -5.64 -11.42
C LYS A 123 15.11 -6.50 -10.91
N VAL A 124 13.93 -5.91 -10.78
CA VAL A 124 12.72 -6.62 -10.31
C VAL A 124 11.67 -6.66 -11.40
N THR A 125 10.89 -7.74 -11.43
CA THR A 125 9.81 -7.95 -12.40
C THR A 125 8.50 -8.23 -11.69
N GLY A 126 7.48 -7.42 -11.98
CA GLY A 126 6.12 -7.63 -11.55
C GLY A 126 5.20 -8.06 -12.69
N ARG A 127 4.16 -8.83 -12.37
CA ARG A 127 3.24 -9.38 -13.36
C ARG A 127 1.79 -9.26 -12.91
N CYS A 128 0.92 -8.86 -13.84
CA CYS A 128 -0.52 -8.92 -13.65
C CYS A 128 -1.19 -9.31 -14.99
N GLY A 129 -1.85 -10.47 -15.02
CA GLY A 129 -2.37 -11.04 -16.26
C GLY A 129 -1.26 -11.31 -17.28
N SER A 130 -1.39 -10.73 -18.48
CA SER A 130 -0.39 -10.78 -19.55
C SER A 130 0.66 -9.67 -19.46
N VAL A 131 0.49 -8.68 -18.58
CA VAL A 131 1.38 -7.53 -18.47
C VAL A 131 2.53 -7.85 -17.52
N LEU A 132 3.75 -7.62 -17.98
CA LEU A 132 4.98 -7.74 -17.21
C LEU A 132 5.70 -6.39 -17.21
N VAL A 133 6.05 -5.90 -16.02
CA VAL A 133 6.80 -4.65 -15.83
C VAL A 133 8.11 -4.98 -15.14
N ARG A 134 9.22 -4.59 -15.78
CA ARG A 134 10.58 -4.74 -15.26
C ARG A 134 11.10 -3.39 -14.84
N LEU A 135 11.48 -3.25 -13.58
CA LEU A 135 12.21 -2.11 -13.06
C LEU A 135 13.70 -2.42 -13.12
N ILE A 136 14.48 -1.49 -13.64
CA ILE A 136 15.91 -1.61 -13.83
C ILE A 136 16.58 -0.40 -13.15
N PRO A 137 17.61 -0.63 -12.30
CA PRO A 137 18.34 0.47 -11.67
C PRO A 137 18.97 1.40 -12.71
N ALA A 138 18.93 2.71 -12.46
CA ALA A 138 19.43 3.74 -13.38
C ALA A 138 20.40 4.71 -12.67
N PRO A 139 21.39 5.27 -13.38
CA PRO A 139 22.32 6.26 -12.81
C PRO A 139 21.59 7.54 -12.39
N ARG A 140 22.23 8.34 -11.54
CA ARG A 140 21.66 9.59 -11.04
C ARG A 140 21.37 10.59 -12.13
N GLY A 141 20.20 11.23 -12.06
CA GLY A 141 19.79 12.27 -13.00
C GLY A 141 19.17 11.71 -14.29
N THR A 142 18.95 10.39 -14.37
CA THR A 142 18.20 9.76 -15.47
C THR A 142 16.72 10.13 -15.39
N GLY A 143 16.19 10.29 -14.18
CA GLY A 143 14.77 10.37 -13.92
C GLY A 143 14.05 9.04 -14.15
N ILE A 144 12.72 9.09 -14.05
CA ILE A 144 11.86 7.94 -14.27
C ILE A 144 11.52 7.82 -15.77
N VAL A 145 12.17 6.88 -16.45
CA VAL A 145 11.91 6.56 -17.87
C VAL A 145 10.83 5.50 -17.94
N SER A 146 9.59 5.97 -18.01
CA SER A 146 8.39 5.12 -17.95
C SER A 146 7.20 5.78 -18.62
N ALA A 147 6.21 4.95 -18.99
CA ALA A 147 4.88 5.42 -19.37
C ALA A 147 4.21 6.20 -18.21
N PRO A 148 3.26 7.10 -18.48
CA PRO A 148 2.71 8.03 -17.49
C PRO A 148 2.14 7.37 -16.23
N VAL A 149 1.45 6.24 -16.37
CA VAL A 149 0.81 5.53 -15.24
C VAL A 149 1.86 4.97 -14.25
N PRO A 150 2.79 4.10 -14.66
CA PRO A 150 3.86 3.65 -13.77
C PRO A 150 4.79 4.77 -13.33
N LYS A 151 4.95 5.84 -14.12
CA LYS A 151 5.75 7.00 -13.72
C LYS A 151 5.18 7.67 -12.46
N LYS A 152 3.86 7.85 -12.39
CA LYS A 152 3.19 8.38 -11.19
C LYS A 152 3.39 7.47 -9.97
N LEU A 153 3.23 6.15 -10.15
CA LEU A 153 3.45 5.17 -9.07
C LEU A 153 4.90 5.18 -8.55
N LEU A 154 5.89 5.20 -9.44
CA LEU A 154 7.31 5.23 -9.05
C LEU A 154 7.69 6.55 -8.36
N MET A 155 7.09 7.66 -8.80
CA MET A 155 7.29 8.97 -8.18
C MET A 155 6.72 9.00 -6.76
N MET A 156 5.50 8.48 -6.56
CA MET A 156 4.89 8.34 -5.23
C MET A 156 5.66 7.39 -4.32
N ALA A 157 6.29 6.36 -4.89
CA ALA A 157 7.18 5.45 -4.18
C ALA A 157 8.49 6.12 -3.72
N GLY A 158 8.79 7.34 -4.18
CA GLY A 158 10.02 8.06 -3.86
C GLY A 158 11.26 7.54 -4.60
N THR A 159 11.06 6.91 -5.77
CA THR A 159 12.16 6.51 -6.66
C THR A 159 12.46 7.65 -7.62
N ASP A 160 13.68 8.15 -7.61
CA ASP A 160 14.08 9.30 -8.43
C ASP A 160 14.46 8.84 -9.86
N ASP A 161 15.25 7.77 -9.94
CA ASP A 161 15.80 7.26 -11.20
C ASP A 161 15.42 5.79 -11.41
N CYS A 162 14.80 5.46 -12.56
CA CYS A 162 14.55 4.07 -12.92
C CYS A 162 14.30 3.92 -14.41
N TYR A 163 14.92 2.90 -15.02
CA TYR A 163 14.54 2.43 -16.34
C TYR A 163 13.41 1.41 -16.20
N THR A 164 12.40 1.52 -17.05
CA THR A 164 11.32 0.55 -17.10
C THR A 164 11.26 -0.15 -18.45
N SER A 165 10.88 -1.42 -18.43
CA SER A 165 10.54 -2.17 -19.63
C SER A 165 9.21 -2.88 -19.39
N ALA A 166 8.26 -2.70 -20.30
CA ALA A 166 6.95 -3.30 -20.20
C ALA A 166 6.70 -4.24 -21.39
N ARG A 167 6.13 -5.41 -21.13
CA ARG A 167 5.75 -6.40 -22.15
C ARG A 167 4.32 -6.87 -21.91
N GLY A 168 3.59 -7.17 -22.98
CA GLY A 168 2.18 -7.61 -22.93
C GLY A 168 1.20 -6.48 -23.26
N CYS A 169 -0.07 -6.63 -22.87
CA CYS A 169 -1.12 -5.67 -23.19
C CYS A 169 -1.15 -4.47 -22.22
N THR A 170 -0.21 -3.53 -22.41
CA THR A 170 -0.05 -2.33 -21.58
C THR A 170 -1.20 -1.33 -21.70
N ALA A 171 -2.04 -1.44 -22.72
CA ALA A 171 -3.25 -0.63 -22.89
C ALA A 171 -4.25 -0.82 -21.74
N THR A 172 -4.24 -1.99 -21.07
CA THR A 172 -5.09 -2.23 -19.89
C THR A 172 -4.46 -1.62 -18.63
N LEU A 173 -4.76 -0.34 -18.37
CA LEU A 173 -4.18 0.46 -17.29
C LEU A 173 -4.24 -0.26 -15.93
N GLY A 174 -5.38 -0.88 -15.60
CA GLY A 174 -5.55 -1.57 -14.33
C GLY A 174 -4.58 -2.73 -14.10
N ASN A 175 -4.25 -3.51 -15.14
CA ASN A 175 -3.26 -4.58 -15.05
C ASN A 175 -1.84 -4.01 -15.03
N PHE A 176 -1.61 -2.97 -15.83
CA PHE A 176 -0.31 -2.32 -15.93
C PHE A 176 0.13 -1.66 -14.60
N ALA A 177 -0.79 -0.93 -13.95
CA ALA A 177 -0.57 -0.36 -12.62
C ALA A 177 -0.30 -1.44 -11.57
N LYS A 178 -1.11 -2.52 -11.56
CA LYS A 178 -0.92 -3.66 -10.64
C LYS A 178 0.40 -4.39 -10.85
N ALA A 179 0.80 -4.60 -12.10
CA ALA A 179 2.08 -5.23 -12.42
C ALA A 179 3.27 -4.35 -11.94
N THR A 180 3.14 -3.03 -12.04
CA THR A 180 4.14 -2.09 -11.52
C THR A 180 4.18 -2.14 -9.99
N PHE A 181 3.02 -2.13 -9.33
CA PHE A 181 2.90 -2.24 -7.88
C PHE A 181 3.50 -3.55 -7.34
N ASP A 182 3.25 -4.66 -8.04
CA ASP A 182 3.86 -5.97 -7.74
C ASP A 182 5.40 -5.93 -7.89
N ALA A 183 5.93 -5.24 -8.90
CA ALA A 183 7.37 -5.06 -9.07
C ALA A 183 7.99 -4.28 -7.90
N ILE A 184 7.31 -3.22 -7.46
CA ILE A 184 7.71 -2.38 -6.32
C ILE A 184 7.70 -3.20 -5.02
N SER A 185 6.64 -3.97 -4.77
CA SER A 185 6.54 -4.83 -3.57
C SER A 185 7.69 -5.84 -3.48
N LYS A 186 8.05 -6.44 -4.61
CA LYS A 186 9.15 -7.42 -4.70
C LYS A 186 10.54 -6.84 -4.42
N THR A 187 10.69 -5.52 -4.32
CA THR A 187 11.99 -4.91 -3.97
C THR A 187 12.45 -5.34 -2.58
N TYR A 188 11.54 -5.43 -1.61
CA TYR A 188 11.85 -5.95 -0.26
C TYR A 188 11.97 -7.47 -0.22
N SER A 189 11.34 -8.19 -1.16
CA SER A 189 11.46 -9.65 -1.25
C SER A 189 12.81 -10.12 -1.78
N TYR A 190 13.60 -9.23 -2.38
CA TYR A 190 14.88 -9.60 -2.98
C TYR A 190 15.98 -9.64 -1.93
N LEU A 191 16.61 -10.80 -1.76
CA LEU A 191 17.72 -10.97 -0.83
C LEU A 191 19.03 -10.48 -1.45
N THR A 192 19.59 -9.40 -0.91
CA THR A 192 20.92 -8.89 -1.27
C THR A 192 21.98 -9.35 -0.27
N PRO A 193 23.27 -9.39 -0.66
CA PRO A 193 24.36 -9.74 0.25
C PRO A 193 24.44 -8.86 1.51
N ASP A 194 23.99 -7.60 1.42
CA ASP A 194 23.90 -6.68 2.56
C ASP A 194 22.95 -7.20 3.66
N LEU A 195 22.01 -8.07 3.31
CA LEU A 195 20.99 -8.66 4.19
C LEU A 195 21.32 -10.09 4.65
N TRP A 196 22.51 -10.62 4.35
CA TRP A 196 22.89 -12.00 4.74
C TRP A 196 23.24 -12.17 6.21
N LYS A 197 23.43 -11.07 6.95
CA LYS A 197 23.67 -11.14 8.39
C LYS A 197 22.43 -11.69 9.08
N GLU A 198 22.63 -12.64 9.98
CA GLU A 198 21.55 -13.22 10.76
C GLU A 198 20.79 -12.14 11.55
N THR A 199 19.46 -12.19 11.46
CA THR A 199 18.59 -11.25 12.16
C THR A 199 18.33 -11.73 13.58
N VAL A 200 18.44 -10.82 14.54
CA VAL A 200 18.02 -11.08 15.92
C VAL A 200 16.52 -10.93 15.99
N PHE A 201 15.80 -12.03 16.29
CA PHE A 201 14.35 -12.00 16.43
C PHE A 201 13.94 -11.24 17.70
N THR A 202 13.21 -10.15 17.51
CA THR A 202 12.56 -9.41 18.58
C THR A 202 11.16 -9.98 18.86
N LYS A 203 10.63 -9.72 20.06
CA LYS A 203 9.26 -10.14 20.42
C LYS A 203 8.26 -9.32 19.60
N SER A 204 7.17 -9.95 19.19
CA SER A 204 6.10 -9.24 18.49
C SER A 204 5.43 -8.21 19.41
N PRO A 205 4.92 -7.08 18.87
CA PRO A 205 4.20 -6.08 19.66
C PRO A 205 2.99 -6.65 20.41
N TYR A 206 2.35 -7.68 19.86
CA TYR A 206 1.25 -8.38 20.53
C TYR A 206 1.70 -9.16 21.76
N GLN A 207 2.91 -9.72 21.74
CA GLN A 207 3.46 -10.44 22.88
C GLN A 207 4.01 -9.47 23.93
N GLU A 208 4.70 -8.41 23.51
CA GLU A 208 5.27 -7.41 24.41
C GLU A 208 4.19 -6.62 25.15
N PHE A 209 3.11 -6.22 24.45
CA PHE A 209 2.03 -5.42 25.03
C PHE A 209 0.79 -6.26 25.37
N MET A 210 0.94 -7.55 25.65
CA MET A 210 -0.18 -8.45 25.98
C MET A 210 -0.97 -7.96 27.20
N ASP A 211 -0.29 -7.61 28.29
CA ASP A 211 -0.93 -7.14 29.53
C ASP A 211 -1.76 -5.86 29.30
N HIS A 212 -1.25 -5.00 28.42
CA HIS A 212 -1.93 -3.77 28.04
C HIS A 212 -3.22 -4.08 27.25
N LEU A 213 -3.13 -4.98 26.27
CA LEU A 213 -4.30 -5.41 25.48
C LEU A 213 -5.37 -6.06 26.34
N VAL A 214 -5.00 -6.89 27.31
CA VAL A 214 -5.97 -7.51 28.24
C VAL A 214 -6.74 -6.44 29.01
N LYS A 215 -6.07 -5.35 29.41
CA LYS A 215 -6.67 -4.26 30.18
C LYS A 215 -7.54 -3.34 29.33
N THR A 216 -7.10 -2.98 28.12
CA THR A 216 -7.76 -1.96 27.29
C THR A 216 -8.68 -2.54 26.22
N HIS A 217 -8.25 -3.57 25.50
CA HIS A 217 -9.00 -4.12 24.35
C HIS A 217 -10.13 -5.05 24.80
N THR A 218 -9.84 -6.01 25.69
CA THR A 218 -10.81 -7.04 26.08
C THR A 218 -11.98 -6.46 26.91
N ARG A 219 -11.72 -5.42 27.72
CA ARG A 219 -12.79 -4.74 28.48
C ARG A 219 -13.74 -3.96 27.57
N VAL A 220 -13.20 -3.31 26.53
CA VAL A 220 -14.00 -2.55 25.55
C VAL A 220 -14.84 -3.50 24.69
N SER A 221 -14.30 -4.66 24.29
CA SER A 221 -15.10 -5.66 23.56
C SER A 221 -16.26 -6.21 24.38
N VAL A 222 -16.06 -6.45 25.70
CA VAL A 222 -17.11 -6.95 26.61
C VAL A 222 -18.19 -5.89 26.85
N GLN A 223 -17.83 -4.61 26.99
CA GLN A 223 -18.82 -3.54 27.13
C GLN A 223 -19.64 -3.31 25.85
N GLN A 224 -19.06 -3.48 24.66
CA GLN A 224 -19.80 -3.41 23.39
C GLN A 224 -20.79 -4.56 23.21
N THR A 225 -20.52 -5.74 23.78
CA THR A 225 -21.47 -6.86 23.74
C THR A 225 -22.61 -6.72 24.74
N GLN A 226 -22.42 -5.92 25.79
CA GLN A 226 -23.40 -5.71 26.88
C GLN A 226 -24.22 -4.42 26.73
N ALA A 227 -23.97 -3.59 25.71
CA ALA A 227 -24.82 -2.44 25.43
C ALA A 227 -26.22 -2.95 25.03
N PRO A 228 -27.30 -2.59 25.76
CA PRO A 228 -28.63 -3.07 25.43
C PRO A 228 -29.03 -2.51 24.07
N THR A 229 -29.49 -3.39 23.18
CA THR A 229 -30.26 -3.00 22.00
C THR A 229 -31.47 -2.21 22.48
N VAL A 230 -31.40 -0.88 22.42
CA VAL A 230 -32.56 -0.03 22.64
C VAL A 230 -33.54 -0.39 21.53
N ALA A 231 -34.55 -1.18 21.89
CA ALA A 231 -35.65 -1.52 21.02
C ALA A 231 -36.40 -0.23 20.71
N THR A 232 -36.23 0.28 19.50
CA THR A 232 -37.13 1.30 18.97
C THR A 232 -38.43 0.60 18.58
N THR A 233 -39.42 0.72 19.47
CA THR A 233 -40.83 0.41 19.22
C THR A 233 -41.45 1.41 18.25
#